data_AF-A0A660ZF34-F1
#
_entry.id   AF-A0A660ZF34-F1
#
_cell.length_a   1.000
_cell.length_b   1.000
_cell.length_c   1.000
_cell.angle_alpha   90.00
_cell.angle_beta   90.00
_cell.angle_gamma   90.00
#
_symmetry.space_group_name_H-M   'P 1'
#
loop_
_entity.id
_entity.type
_entity.pdbx_description
1 polymer ?
#
loop_
_entity_poly.entity_id
_entity_poly.type
_entity_poly.pdbx_seq_one_letter_code
_entity_poly.pdbx_strand_id
1 'polypeptide(L)'
;YELKQLLVGLPYSISIMLMISFHEFGHYFAAKYHKVKATLPFYIPFPPIPYFINFGTMGAVIKTKSPVKTKKAMFDIGVAGPIAGFIFCIAILIYGFLNLPGEEYILTIHPDYFNPEYGKDSIALVFGDSILFSTLKWIFVNQGQFFPPMSEIYHYPYVCVGWFGLFITSMNLIPVGQLDGGHISYSLFGKENHYKISVIAFSFLFIFGIVGLIDTILEFNYGIGWAGWLFWALVLFFVIKLKHPPIADTQELDKRRRYVGYFSLFILVISFSPTPIMFNLPA
;
A
#
# COMPACT_ATOMS: atom_id res chain seq x y z
N TYR A 1 -23.83 -10.65 -12.45
CA TYR A 1 -23.16 -11.09 -11.22
C TYR A 1 -24.02 -12.16 -10.57
N GLU A 2 -23.46 -13.35 -10.35
CA GLU A 2 -24.18 -14.43 -9.67
C GLU A 2 -24.00 -14.28 -8.14
N LEU A 3 -25.08 -14.44 -7.37
CA LEU A 3 -25.04 -14.36 -5.90
C LEU A 3 -24.03 -15.34 -5.28
N LYS A 4 -23.76 -16.49 -5.93
CA LYS A 4 -22.77 -17.48 -5.49
C LYS A 4 -21.34 -16.93 -5.51
N GLN A 5 -21.01 -16.03 -6.43
CA GLN A 5 -19.67 -15.43 -6.50
C GLN A 5 -19.42 -14.41 -5.38
N LEU A 6 -20.46 -13.88 -4.73
CA LEU A 6 -20.29 -13.02 -3.55
C LEU A 6 -19.64 -13.79 -2.40
N LEU A 7 -20.01 -15.06 -2.20
CA LEU A 7 -19.43 -15.89 -1.14
C LEU A 7 -17.94 -16.16 -1.38
N VAL A 8 -17.53 -16.33 -2.64
CA VAL A 8 -16.12 -16.52 -3.03
C VAL A 8 -15.29 -15.26 -2.73
N GLY A 9 -15.87 -14.07 -2.90
CA GLY A 9 -15.20 -12.79 -2.62
C GLY A 9 -15.12 -12.41 -1.14
N LEU A 10 -15.88 -13.05 -0.24
CA LEU A 10 -15.95 -12.67 1.17
C LEU A 10 -14.58 -12.65 1.88
N PRO A 11 -13.70 -13.67 1.72
CA PRO A 11 -12.40 -13.65 2.37
C PRO A 11 -11.57 -12.42 1.99
N TYR A 12 -11.60 -12.03 0.71
CA TYR A 12 -10.92 -10.83 0.23
C TYR A 12 -11.57 -9.57 0.82
N SER A 13 -12.88 -9.41 0.63
CA SER A 13 -13.63 -8.21 1.03
C SER A 13 -13.55 -7.95 2.53
N ILE A 14 -13.69 -8.98 3.36
CA ILE A 14 -13.57 -8.85 4.82
C ILE A 14 -12.14 -8.44 5.19
N SER A 15 -11.14 -9.09 4.63
CA SER A 15 -9.74 -8.83 4.96
C SER A 15 -9.31 -7.42 4.57
N ILE A 16 -9.65 -6.95 3.36
CA ILE A 16 -9.28 -5.60 2.91
C ILE A 16 -10.03 -4.53 3.71
N MET A 17 -11.31 -4.75 4.00
CA MET A 17 -12.10 -3.81 4.81
C MET A 17 -11.57 -3.73 6.24
N LEU A 18 -11.17 -4.86 6.84
CA LEU A 18 -10.51 -4.86 8.14
C LEU A 18 -9.19 -4.10 8.08
N MET A 19 -8.32 -4.38 7.10
CA MET A 19 -7.05 -3.67 6.96
C MET A 19 -7.23 -2.14 6.91
N ILE A 20 -8.14 -1.65 6.06
CA ILE A 20 -8.48 -0.22 5.96
C ILE A 20 -9.05 0.29 7.28
N SER A 21 -9.91 -0.50 7.93
CA SER A 21 -10.50 -0.13 9.22
C SER A 21 -9.44 0.04 10.30
N PHE A 22 -8.49 -0.89 10.42
CA PHE A 22 -7.40 -0.78 11.40
C PHE A 22 -6.57 0.47 11.16
N HIS A 23 -6.28 0.81 9.90
CA HIS A 23 -5.58 2.05 9.54
C HIS A 23 -6.36 3.29 9.98
N GLU A 24 -7.61 3.45 9.52
CA GLU A 24 -8.39 4.64 9.86
C GLU A 24 -8.72 4.73 11.35
N PHE A 25 -9.05 3.62 12.00
CA PHE A 25 -9.29 3.63 13.44
C PHE A 25 -8.02 3.97 14.24
N GLY A 26 -6.83 3.63 13.73
CA GLY A 26 -5.56 4.11 14.28
C GLY A 26 -5.52 5.64 14.35
N HIS A 27 -5.83 6.32 13.24
CA HIS A 27 -5.96 7.78 13.22
C HIS A 27 -7.04 8.29 14.16
N TYR A 28 -8.22 7.68 14.13
CA TYR A 28 -9.37 8.09 14.95
C TYR A 28 -9.05 8.05 16.45
N PHE A 29 -8.45 6.96 16.94
CA PHE A 29 -8.13 6.80 18.35
C PHE A 29 -7.01 7.75 18.79
N ALA A 30 -5.99 7.98 17.95
CA ALA A 30 -4.96 8.98 18.22
C ALA A 30 -5.55 10.40 18.26
N ALA A 31 -6.46 10.74 17.34
CA ALA A 31 -7.16 12.02 17.34
C ALA A 31 -7.99 12.20 18.62
N LYS A 32 -8.72 11.17 19.03
CA LYS A 32 -9.50 11.15 20.28
C LYS A 32 -8.61 11.35 21.50
N TYR A 33 -7.47 10.67 21.57
CA TYR A 33 -6.49 10.82 22.65
C TYR A 33 -5.98 12.27 22.77
N HIS A 34 -5.69 12.91 21.63
CA HIS A 34 -5.26 14.31 21.57
C HIS A 34 -6.39 15.35 21.61
N LYS A 35 -7.64 14.91 21.87
CA LYS A 35 -8.83 15.77 21.90
C LYS A 35 -9.06 16.54 20.59
N VAL A 36 -8.60 15.98 19.47
CA VAL A 36 -8.88 16.45 18.12
C VAL A 36 -10.20 15.82 17.66
N LYS A 37 -11.19 16.64 17.32
CA LYS A 37 -12.48 16.16 16.82
C LYS A 37 -12.30 15.58 15.42
N ALA A 38 -12.69 14.33 15.22
CA ALA A 38 -12.64 13.62 13.94
C ALA A 38 -13.96 12.89 13.67
N THR A 39 -14.29 12.62 12.40
CA THR A 39 -15.40 11.71 12.05
C THR A 39 -15.02 10.26 12.28
N LEU A 40 -16.02 9.37 12.24
CA LEU A 40 -15.75 7.97 11.98
C LEU A 40 -15.27 7.77 10.53
N PRO A 41 -14.63 6.63 10.22
CA PRO A 41 -14.21 6.30 8.86
C PRO A 41 -15.41 6.27 7.91
N PHE A 42 -15.30 6.97 6.78
CA PHE A 42 -16.24 6.87 5.67
C PHE A 42 -15.58 6.07 4.55
N TYR A 43 -16.09 4.87 4.26
CA TYR A 43 -15.54 3.98 3.24
C TYR A 43 -16.03 4.38 1.85
N ILE A 44 -15.09 4.47 0.90
CA ILE A 44 -15.35 4.92 -0.46
C ILE A 44 -15.29 3.70 -1.38
N PRO A 45 -16.44 3.16 -1.84
CA PRO A 45 -16.43 2.04 -2.76
C PRO A 45 -15.88 2.47 -4.11
N PHE A 46 -15.20 1.56 -4.80
CA PHE A 46 -14.78 1.79 -6.17
C PHE A 46 -15.60 0.90 -7.11
N PRO A 47 -16.51 1.47 -7.93
CA PRO A 47 -17.40 0.67 -8.76
C PRO A 47 -16.60 -0.14 -9.79
N PRO A 48 -17.02 -1.37 -10.13
CA PRO A 48 -16.32 -2.18 -11.12
C PRO A 48 -16.36 -1.48 -12.48
N ILE A 49 -15.20 -0.97 -12.93
CA ILE A 49 -15.02 -0.39 -14.25
C ILE A 49 -14.31 -1.45 -15.09
N PRO A 50 -14.92 -1.94 -16.18
CA PRO A 50 -14.28 -2.89 -17.08
C PRO A 50 -12.90 -2.38 -17.53
N TYR A 51 -11.92 -3.29 -17.64
CA TYR A 51 -10.54 -3.01 -18.08
C TYR A 51 -9.68 -2.13 -17.16
N PHE A 52 -10.21 -1.68 -16.02
CA PHE A 52 -9.42 -0.99 -15.00
C PHE A 52 -9.13 -1.93 -13.84
N ILE A 53 -7.89 -1.96 -13.36
CA ILE A 53 -7.55 -2.75 -12.17
C ILE A 53 -8.30 -2.16 -10.97
N ASN A 54 -9.26 -2.91 -10.44
CA ASN A 54 -10.14 -2.48 -9.35
C ASN A 54 -10.00 -3.44 -8.16
N PHE A 55 -9.79 -2.88 -6.97
CA PHE A 55 -9.61 -3.59 -5.70
C PHE A 55 -10.85 -3.53 -4.77
N GLY A 56 -12.01 -3.20 -5.33
CA GLY A 56 -13.31 -3.04 -4.68
C GLY A 56 -13.50 -1.72 -3.91
N THR A 57 -12.43 -1.00 -3.57
CA THR A 57 -12.48 0.18 -2.69
C THR A 57 -11.40 1.20 -3.03
N MET A 58 -11.71 2.49 -2.86
CA MET A 58 -10.73 3.58 -2.88
C MET A 58 -10.13 3.84 -1.48
N GLY A 59 -10.47 3.02 -0.49
CA GLY A 59 -10.07 3.18 0.89
C GLY A 59 -11.18 3.78 1.75
N ALA A 60 -10.78 4.43 2.83
CA ALA A 60 -11.69 5.16 3.70
C ALA A 60 -11.04 6.48 4.09
N VAL A 61 -11.87 7.44 4.51
CA VAL A 61 -11.40 8.77 4.91
C VAL A 61 -12.01 9.19 6.24
N ILE A 62 -11.19 9.81 7.06
CA ILE A 62 -11.61 10.54 8.26
C ILE A 62 -11.49 12.04 8.01
N LYS A 63 -12.51 12.80 8.42
CA LYS A 63 -12.49 14.26 8.38
C LYS A 63 -12.18 14.82 9.77
N THR A 64 -11.04 15.51 9.86
CA THR A 64 -10.67 16.31 11.04
C THR A 64 -11.54 17.58 11.12
N LYS A 65 -12.30 17.73 12.22
CA LYS A 65 -13.27 18.80 12.46
C LYS A 65 -12.75 19.94 13.34
N SER A 66 -11.55 19.83 13.88
CA SER A 66 -10.91 20.85 14.72
C SER A 66 -9.42 20.96 14.42
N PRO A 67 -8.79 22.13 14.58
CA PRO A 67 -7.37 22.30 14.27
C PRO A 67 -6.48 21.42 15.16
N VAL A 68 -5.47 20.80 14.56
CA VAL A 68 -4.41 20.09 15.28
C VAL A 68 -3.41 21.13 15.78
N LYS A 69 -3.38 21.33 17.11
CA LYS A 69 -2.66 22.46 17.72
C LYS A 69 -1.18 22.20 17.98
N THR A 70 -0.78 20.93 18.12
CA THR A 70 0.58 20.57 18.55
C THR A 70 1.24 19.64 17.54
N LYS A 71 2.55 19.75 17.41
CA LYS A 71 3.37 18.89 16.55
C LYS A 71 3.32 17.44 17.03
N LYS A 72 3.24 17.21 18.35
CA LYS A 72 3.08 15.88 18.95
C LYS A 72 1.75 15.23 18.57
N ALA A 73 0.64 16.00 18.59
CA ALA A 73 -0.66 15.47 18.19
C ALA A 73 -0.69 15.12 16.69
N MET A 74 -0.13 15.97 15.83
CA MET A 74 -0.02 15.68 14.41
C MET A 74 0.82 14.44 14.14
N PHE A 75 1.97 14.32 14.80
CA PHE A 75 2.84 13.16 14.68
C PHE A 75 2.12 11.87 15.10
N ASP A 76 1.50 11.87 16.29
CA ASP A 76 0.82 10.68 16.82
C ASP A 76 -0.36 10.27 15.95
N ILE A 77 -1.14 11.24 15.45
CA ILE A 77 -2.24 10.97 14.51
C ILE A 77 -1.70 10.39 13.21
N GLY A 78 -0.71 11.04 12.59
CA GLY A 78 -0.13 10.59 11.32
C GLY A 78 0.53 9.23 11.39
N VAL A 79 1.08 8.83 12.54
CA VAL A 79 1.78 7.55 12.67
C VAL A 79 0.89 6.39 13.11
N ALA A 80 -0.19 6.67 13.86
CA ALA A 80 -1.04 5.61 14.42
C ALA A 80 -1.77 4.80 13.35
N GLY A 81 -2.23 5.44 12.28
CA GLY A 81 -2.93 4.73 11.19
C GLY A 81 -2.03 3.75 10.46
N PRO A 82 -0.91 4.21 9.85
CA PRO A 82 0.03 3.32 9.17
C PRO A 82 0.52 2.16 10.03
N ILE A 83 0.84 2.40 11.31
CA ILE A 83 1.29 1.33 12.21
C ILE A 83 0.16 0.32 12.47
N ALA A 84 -1.06 0.76 12.73
CA ALA A 84 -2.19 -0.13 12.98
C ALA A 84 -2.55 -0.97 11.73
N GLY A 85 -2.60 -0.34 10.56
CA GLY A 85 -2.80 -1.01 9.28
C GLY A 85 -1.68 -2.00 8.97
N PHE A 86 -0.43 -1.61 9.22
CA PHE A 86 0.76 -2.46 9.01
C PHE A 86 0.77 -3.70 9.91
N ILE A 87 0.42 -3.58 11.19
CA ILE A 87 0.33 -4.72 12.10
C ILE A 87 -0.70 -5.74 11.61
N PHE A 88 -1.88 -5.26 11.20
CA PHE A 88 -2.91 -6.13 10.62
C PHE A 88 -2.44 -6.76 9.30
N CYS A 89 -1.76 -5.98 8.46
CA CYS A 89 -1.18 -6.44 7.21
C CYS A 89 -0.16 -7.58 7.41
N ILE A 90 0.73 -7.47 8.40
CA ILE A 90 1.64 -8.56 8.75
C ILE A 90 0.85 -9.80 9.19
N ALA A 91 -0.14 -9.64 10.06
CA ALA A 91 -0.93 -10.76 10.56
C ALA A 91 -1.64 -11.51 9.42
N ILE A 92 -2.24 -10.78 8.46
CA ILE A 92 -2.94 -11.40 7.34
C ILE A 92 -1.97 -12.03 6.33
N LEU A 93 -0.78 -11.45 6.11
CA LEU A 93 0.27 -12.07 5.29
C LEU A 93 0.76 -13.38 5.88
N ILE A 94 1.06 -13.40 7.18
CA ILE A 94 1.49 -14.61 7.88
C ILE A 94 0.39 -15.67 7.80
N TYR A 95 -0.87 -15.28 8.08
CA TYR A 95 -2.01 -16.19 7.94
C TYR A 95 -2.14 -16.73 6.51
N GLY A 96 -2.00 -15.85 5.50
CA GLY A 96 -2.04 -16.21 4.09
C GLY A 96 -0.97 -17.23 3.72
N PHE A 97 0.29 -17.00 4.11
CA PHE A 97 1.41 -17.92 3.82
C PHE A 97 1.23 -19.28 4.51
N LEU A 98 0.75 -19.30 5.76
CA LEU A 98 0.52 -20.53 6.50
C LEU A 98 -0.68 -21.35 6.00
N ASN A 99 -1.65 -20.71 5.33
CA ASN A 99 -2.88 -21.35 4.83
C ASN A 99 -2.95 -21.30 3.30
N LEU A 100 -1.80 -21.27 2.62
CA LEU A 100 -1.74 -21.37 1.17
C LEU A 100 -2.30 -22.74 0.72
N PRO A 101 -3.34 -22.78 -0.14
CA PRO A 101 -3.78 -24.03 -0.72
C PRO A 101 -2.71 -24.57 -1.68
N GLY A 102 -2.72 -25.89 -1.88
CA GLY A 102 -1.79 -26.56 -2.79
C GLY A 102 -2.12 -26.31 -4.26
N GLU A 103 -1.36 -26.97 -5.14
CA GLU A 103 -1.51 -26.87 -6.60
C GLU A 103 -2.89 -27.29 -7.13
N GLU A 104 -3.62 -28.15 -6.39
CA GLU A 104 -4.99 -28.53 -6.76
C GLU A 104 -5.90 -27.30 -6.90
N TYR A 105 -5.74 -26.31 -6.02
CA TYR A 105 -6.61 -25.14 -6.02
C TYR A 105 -6.43 -24.32 -7.29
N ILE A 106 -5.19 -24.10 -7.74
CA ILE A 106 -4.97 -23.36 -8.99
C ILE A 106 -5.52 -24.14 -10.19
N LEU A 107 -5.44 -25.47 -10.16
CA LEU A 107 -6.01 -26.33 -11.21
C LEU A 107 -7.54 -26.31 -11.26
N THR A 108 -8.22 -26.00 -10.15
CA THR A 108 -9.68 -25.78 -10.18
C THR A 108 -10.08 -24.51 -10.93
N ILE A 109 -9.18 -23.52 -10.98
CA ILE A 109 -9.41 -22.23 -11.63
C ILE A 109 -8.94 -22.31 -13.09
N HIS A 110 -7.72 -22.84 -13.28
CA HIS A 110 -7.02 -22.96 -14.55
C HIS A 110 -6.59 -24.43 -14.74
N PRO A 111 -7.44 -25.30 -15.29
CA PRO A 111 -7.15 -26.72 -15.44
C PRO A 111 -5.91 -27.03 -16.30
N ASP A 112 -5.56 -26.10 -17.19
CA ASP A 112 -4.41 -26.14 -18.08
C ASP A 112 -3.18 -25.42 -17.53
N TYR A 113 -3.18 -24.98 -16.25
CA TYR A 113 -2.08 -24.20 -15.65
C TYR A 113 -0.67 -24.77 -15.87
N PHE A 114 -0.49 -26.10 -15.84
CA PHE A 114 0.80 -26.75 -16.07
C PHE A 114 1.10 -27.06 -17.55
N ASN A 115 0.23 -26.68 -18.47
CA ASN A 115 0.46 -26.81 -19.91
C ASN A 115 1.51 -25.77 -20.35
N PRO A 116 2.52 -26.16 -21.15
CA PRO A 116 3.49 -25.22 -21.72
C PRO A 116 2.88 -24.06 -22.52
N GLU A 117 1.65 -24.20 -23.02
CA GLU A 117 0.93 -23.14 -23.75
C GLU A 117 0.10 -22.21 -22.83
N TYR A 118 -0.02 -22.52 -21.53
CA TYR A 118 -0.80 -21.72 -20.60
C TYR A 118 -0.28 -20.28 -20.51
N GLY A 119 -1.19 -19.32 -20.71
CA GLY A 119 -0.91 -17.90 -20.54
C GLY A 119 -0.15 -17.22 -21.69
N LYS A 120 0.34 -17.95 -22.72
CA LYS A 120 1.13 -17.37 -23.82
C LYS A 120 0.39 -16.32 -24.63
N ASP A 121 -0.91 -16.52 -24.88
CA ASP A 121 -1.74 -15.59 -25.64
C ASP A 121 -2.42 -14.52 -24.77
N SER A 122 -2.11 -14.48 -23.48
CA SER A 122 -2.80 -13.63 -22.50
C SER A 122 -1.91 -12.54 -21.94
N ILE A 123 -2.49 -11.36 -21.69
CA ILE A 123 -1.82 -10.31 -20.93
C ILE A 123 -1.86 -10.71 -19.46
N ALA A 124 -0.70 -11.06 -18.89
CA ALA A 124 -0.62 -11.47 -17.50
C ALA A 124 -0.37 -10.25 -16.59
N LEU A 125 -1.29 -10.03 -15.64
CA LEU A 125 -1.10 -9.08 -14.54
C LEU A 125 -0.17 -9.70 -13.50
N VAL A 126 1.03 -9.16 -13.34
CA VAL A 126 2.03 -9.67 -12.40
C VAL A 126 2.25 -8.66 -11.27
N PHE A 127 2.15 -9.11 -10.03
CA PHE A 127 2.49 -8.29 -8.86
C PHE A 127 4.00 -8.33 -8.60
N GLY A 128 4.59 -7.19 -8.26
CA GLY A 128 5.99 -7.13 -7.86
C GLY A 128 6.16 -7.33 -6.37
N ASP A 129 7.34 -7.79 -5.95
CA ASP A 129 7.62 -8.00 -4.53
C ASP A 129 8.07 -6.70 -3.84
N SER A 130 7.86 -6.66 -2.52
CA SER A 130 8.57 -5.74 -1.61
C SER A 130 9.55 -6.53 -0.75
N ILE A 131 10.52 -5.84 -0.15
CA ILE A 131 11.52 -6.49 0.72
C ILE A 131 10.81 -7.30 1.82
N LEU A 132 9.78 -6.72 2.45
CA LEU A 132 9.04 -7.38 3.51
C LEU A 132 8.23 -8.57 3.00
N PHE A 133 7.57 -8.46 1.84
CA PHE A 133 6.83 -9.57 1.26
C PHE A 133 7.75 -10.77 0.98
N SER A 134 8.88 -10.53 0.29
CA SER A 134 9.87 -11.58 0.00
C SER A 134 10.47 -12.18 1.27
N THR A 135 10.73 -11.35 2.29
CA THR A 135 11.27 -11.82 3.56
C THR A 135 10.27 -12.72 4.30
N LEU A 136 9.01 -12.31 4.40
CA LEU A 136 7.98 -13.11 5.05
C LEU A 136 7.70 -14.39 4.26
N LYS A 137 7.65 -14.32 2.93
CA LYS A 137 7.55 -15.52 2.07
C LYS A 137 8.69 -16.49 2.36
N TRP A 138 9.93 -16.02 2.41
CA TRP A 138 11.10 -16.85 2.71
C TRP A 138 11.05 -17.49 4.11
N ILE A 139 10.47 -16.82 5.10
CA ILE A 139 10.36 -17.32 6.49
C ILE A 139 9.23 -18.34 6.64
N PHE A 140 8.06 -18.06 6.05
CA PHE A 140 6.82 -18.80 6.35
C PHE A 140 6.43 -19.84 5.29
N VAL A 141 7.02 -19.78 4.08
CA VAL A 141 6.77 -20.77 3.03
C VAL A 141 7.91 -21.77 3.00
N ASN A 142 7.61 -23.05 3.26
CA ASN A 142 8.61 -24.11 3.33
C ASN A 142 9.21 -24.43 1.95
N GLN A 143 10.47 -24.85 1.93
CA GLN A 143 11.11 -25.33 0.71
C GLN A 143 10.39 -26.58 0.19
N GLY A 144 9.92 -26.54 -1.07
CA GLY A 144 9.15 -27.62 -1.71
C GLY A 144 7.63 -27.48 -1.55
N GLN A 145 7.13 -26.53 -0.77
CA GLN A 145 5.71 -26.17 -0.77
C GLN A 145 5.40 -25.36 -2.05
N PHE A 146 4.28 -25.68 -2.70
CA PHE A 146 3.79 -24.88 -3.82
C PHE A 146 3.51 -23.44 -3.37
N PHE A 147 4.07 -22.48 -4.11
CA PHE A 147 3.75 -21.08 -3.98
C PHE A 147 3.33 -20.55 -5.36
N PRO A 148 2.13 -19.95 -5.49
CA PRO A 148 1.67 -19.46 -6.77
C PRO A 148 2.60 -18.36 -7.29
N PRO A 149 2.83 -18.27 -8.61
CA PRO A 149 3.58 -17.16 -9.19
C PRO A 149 2.86 -15.84 -8.88
N MET A 150 3.60 -14.75 -8.93
CA MET A 150 3.04 -13.42 -8.62
C MET A 150 1.94 -12.99 -9.60
N SER A 151 1.82 -13.65 -10.75
CA SER A 151 0.74 -13.51 -11.72
C SER A 151 -0.58 -14.19 -11.32
N GLU A 152 -0.60 -14.94 -10.21
CA GLU A 152 -1.80 -15.68 -9.77
C GLU A 152 -2.21 -15.29 -8.34
N ILE A 153 -1.44 -14.42 -7.67
CA ILE A 153 -1.65 -14.04 -6.26
C ILE A 153 -3.05 -13.47 -6.03
N TYR A 154 -3.69 -12.84 -7.03
CA TYR A 154 -5.05 -12.31 -6.89
C TYR A 154 -6.11 -13.38 -6.63
N HIS A 155 -5.85 -14.66 -6.93
CA HIS A 155 -6.72 -15.78 -6.54
C HIS A 155 -6.60 -16.21 -5.07
N TYR A 156 -5.60 -15.68 -4.35
CA TYR A 156 -5.26 -16.05 -2.98
C TYR A 156 -5.59 -14.87 -2.05
N PRO A 157 -6.83 -14.77 -1.54
CA PRO A 157 -7.38 -13.54 -0.99
C PRO A 157 -6.55 -12.94 0.15
N TYR A 158 -6.02 -13.76 1.06
CA TYR A 158 -5.26 -13.27 2.21
C TYR A 158 -3.86 -12.75 1.82
N VAL A 159 -3.16 -13.47 0.93
CA VAL A 159 -1.84 -13.05 0.44
C VAL A 159 -1.99 -11.82 -0.45
N CYS A 160 -3.02 -11.80 -1.30
CA CYS A 160 -3.43 -10.67 -2.10
C CYS A 160 -3.69 -9.42 -1.25
N VAL A 161 -4.54 -9.51 -0.22
CA VAL A 161 -4.82 -8.38 0.68
C VAL A 161 -3.58 -7.96 1.46
N GLY A 162 -2.76 -8.90 1.90
CA GLY A 162 -1.50 -8.59 2.55
C GLY A 162 -0.53 -7.82 1.65
N TRP A 163 -0.41 -8.25 0.39
CA TRP A 163 0.36 -7.52 -0.61
C TRP A 163 -0.17 -6.09 -0.82
N PHE A 164 -1.49 -5.94 -0.99
CA PHE A 164 -2.14 -4.63 -1.10
C PHE A 164 -1.97 -3.77 0.13
N GLY A 165 -2.02 -4.37 1.32
CA GLY A 165 -1.81 -3.69 2.58
C GLY A 165 -0.41 -3.09 2.66
N LEU A 166 0.63 -3.81 2.23
CA LEU A 166 1.99 -3.28 2.14
C LEU A 166 2.07 -2.12 1.14
N PHE A 167 1.44 -2.28 -0.03
CA PHE A 167 1.40 -1.26 -1.06
C PHE A 167 0.74 0.04 -0.56
N ILE A 168 -0.48 -0.04 -0.01
CA ILE A 168 -1.23 1.11 0.54
C ILE A 168 -0.48 1.74 1.71
N THR A 169 0.07 0.93 2.62
CA THR A 169 0.88 1.42 3.75
C THR A 169 2.08 2.23 3.24
N SER A 170 2.79 1.71 2.22
CA SER A 170 3.91 2.41 1.62
C SER A 170 3.47 3.74 0.98
N MET A 171 2.33 3.76 0.27
CA MET A 171 1.79 4.97 -0.35
C MET A 171 1.48 6.05 0.70
N ASN A 172 0.83 5.67 1.81
CA ASN A 172 0.50 6.60 2.89
C ASN A 172 1.74 7.11 3.62
N LEU A 173 2.80 6.29 3.72
CA LEU A 173 4.05 6.67 4.39
C LEU A 173 5.03 7.44 3.50
N ILE A 174 4.72 7.67 2.21
CA ILE A 174 5.53 8.55 1.36
C ILE A 174 5.63 9.93 2.04
N PRO A 175 6.84 10.48 2.23
CA PRO A 175 7.05 11.67 3.05
C PRO A 175 6.76 12.96 2.26
N VAL A 176 5.53 13.11 1.77
CA VAL A 176 5.10 14.19 0.88
C VAL A 176 3.81 14.83 1.37
N GLY A 177 3.80 16.17 1.44
CA GLY A 177 2.56 16.94 1.61
C GLY A 177 1.76 16.55 2.85
N GLN A 178 0.47 16.31 2.69
CA GLN A 178 -0.46 15.95 3.77
C GLN A 178 -0.69 14.44 3.93
N LEU A 179 0.13 13.60 3.28
CA LEU A 179 0.11 12.16 3.57
C LEU A 179 0.56 11.90 5.01
N ASP A 180 0.29 10.71 5.52
CA ASP A 180 0.73 10.28 6.86
C ASP A 180 2.25 10.37 7.02
N GLY A 181 2.99 9.92 6.01
CA GLY A 181 4.44 10.10 5.91
C GLY A 181 4.87 11.56 5.90
N GLY A 182 4.06 12.43 5.31
CA GLY A 182 4.26 13.88 5.31
C GLY A 182 4.14 14.48 6.72
N HIS A 183 3.10 14.11 7.47
CA HIS A 183 2.92 14.47 8.89
C HIS A 183 4.11 14.00 9.76
N ILE A 184 4.57 12.76 9.54
CA ILE A 184 5.72 12.16 10.25
C ILE A 184 7.01 12.93 9.91
N SER A 185 7.33 13.08 8.62
CA SER A 185 8.53 13.74 8.13
C SER A 185 8.60 15.22 8.57
N TYR A 186 7.50 15.95 8.43
CA TYR A 186 7.40 17.35 8.89
C TYR A 186 7.64 17.45 10.40
N SER A 187 7.05 16.55 11.19
CA SER A 187 7.19 16.58 12.65
C SER A 187 8.60 16.21 13.11
N LEU A 188 9.29 15.29 12.40
CA LEU A 188 10.64 14.85 12.74
C LEU A 188 11.72 15.87 12.33
N PHE A 189 11.62 16.40 11.12
CA PHE A 189 12.73 17.14 10.49
C PHE A 189 12.46 18.64 10.33
N GLY A 190 11.23 19.08 10.60
CA GLY A 190 10.81 20.46 10.43
C GLY A 190 10.52 20.83 8.97
N LYS A 191 10.01 22.04 8.77
CA LYS A 191 9.44 22.51 7.49
C LYS A 191 10.44 22.45 6.32
N GLU A 192 11.66 22.93 6.50
CA GLU A 192 12.65 23.03 5.42
C GLU A 192 13.17 21.66 4.98
N ASN A 193 13.57 20.82 5.94
CA ASN A 193 14.06 19.49 5.63
C ASN A 193 12.96 18.58 5.10
N HIS A 194 11.74 18.67 5.63
CA HIS A 194 10.59 17.95 5.09
C HIS A 194 10.33 18.31 3.62
N TYR A 195 10.44 19.59 3.25
CA TYR A 195 10.28 19.98 1.84
C TYR A 195 11.36 19.35 0.95
N LYS A 196 12.62 19.34 1.39
CA LYS A 196 13.71 18.66 0.67
C LYS A 196 13.44 17.16 0.53
N ILE A 197 13.02 16.50 1.61
CA ILE A 197 12.66 15.08 1.61
C ILE A 197 11.48 14.81 0.67
N SER A 198 10.46 15.68 0.67
CA SER A 198 9.29 15.57 -0.22
C SER A 198 9.69 15.67 -1.69
N VAL A 199 10.57 16.60 -2.03
CA VAL A 199 11.11 16.74 -3.39
C VAL A 199 11.89 15.50 -3.79
N ILE A 200 12.74 14.96 -2.91
CA ILE A 200 13.49 13.74 -3.18
C ILE A 200 12.55 12.55 -3.43
N ALA A 201 11.59 12.32 -2.53
CA ALA A 201 10.62 11.24 -2.67
C ALA A 201 9.77 11.37 -3.94
N PHE A 202 9.32 12.58 -4.25
CA PHE A 202 8.61 12.88 -5.50
C PHE A 202 9.48 12.59 -6.73
N SER A 203 10.73 13.03 -6.75
CA SER A 203 11.65 12.77 -7.86
C SER A 203 11.89 11.28 -8.07
N PHE A 204 12.04 10.49 -7.00
CA PHE A 204 12.13 9.03 -7.12
C PHE A 204 10.88 8.42 -7.76
N LEU A 205 9.69 8.79 -7.30
CA LEU A 205 8.42 8.30 -7.87
C LEU A 205 8.24 8.73 -9.32
N PHE A 206 8.59 9.98 -9.64
CA PHE A 206 8.53 10.49 -11.00
C PHE A 206 9.47 9.73 -11.94
N ILE A 207 10.72 9.48 -11.50
CA ILE A 207 11.70 8.71 -12.28
C ILE A 207 11.21 7.27 -12.48
N PHE A 208 10.80 6.57 -11.43
CA PHE A 208 10.26 5.20 -11.57
C PHE A 208 9.01 5.17 -12.46
N GLY A 209 8.18 6.21 -12.39
CA GLY A 209 7.02 6.38 -13.25
C GLY A 209 7.38 6.54 -14.74
N ILE A 210 8.34 7.40 -15.05
CA ILE A 210 8.83 7.62 -16.41
C ILE A 210 9.53 6.38 -16.96
N VAL A 211 10.41 5.76 -16.16
CA VAL A 211 11.10 4.53 -16.57
C VAL A 211 10.08 3.42 -16.84
N GLY A 212 9.09 3.22 -15.95
CA GLY A 212 8.05 2.23 -16.16
C GLY A 212 7.16 2.54 -17.38
N LEU A 213 6.87 3.81 -17.66
CA LEU A 213 6.14 4.22 -18.87
C LEU A 213 6.95 3.92 -20.14
N ILE A 214 8.25 4.24 -20.13
CA ILE A 214 9.16 3.96 -21.25
C ILE A 214 9.27 2.45 -21.47
N ASP A 215 9.45 1.67 -20.41
CA ASP A 215 9.53 0.20 -20.45
C ASP A 215 8.26 -0.41 -21.07
N THR A 216 7.10 0.13 -20.70
CA THR A 216 5.81 -0.31 -21.27
C THR A 216 5.64 0.07 -22.74
N ILE A 217 6.07 1.27 -23.15
CA ILE A 217 5.89 1.76 -24.53
C ILE A 217 6.89 1.14 -25.50
N LEU A 218 8.14 0.95 -25.05
CA LEU A 218 9.25 0.47 -25.88
C LEU A 218 9.51 -1.02 -25.71
N GLU A 219 8.74 -1.71 -24.87
CA GLU A 219 8.79 -3.16 -24.64
C GLU A 219 10.20 -3.68 -24.28
N PHE A 220 10.97 -2.87 -23.55
CA PHE A 220 12.35 -3.21 -23.20
C PHE A 220 12.46 -4.33 -22.14
N ASN A 221 11.39 -4.58 -21.39
CA ASN A 221 11.32 -5.60 -20.33
C ASN A 221 12.43 -5.45 -19.28
N TYR A 222 12.80 -4.21 -18.92
CA TYR A 222 13.77 -3.95 -17.86
C TYR A 222 13.23 -4.33 -16.47
N GLY A 223 11.91 -4.30 -16.27
CA GLY A 223 11.27 -4.69 -15.01
C GLY A 223 11.48 -3.69 -13.87
N ILE A 224 11.87 -2.45 -14.19
CA ILE A 224 12.16 -1.40 -13.21
C ILE A 224 11.16 -0.26 -13.37
N GLY A 225 10.40 0.01 -12.31
CA GLY A 225 9.44 1.11 -12.27
C GLY A 225 8.08 0.73 -12.86
N TRP A 226 7.07 1.51 -12.51
CA TRP A 226 5.69 1.27 -12.91
C TRP A 226 5.04 2.59 -13.32
N ALA A 227 4.35 2.60 -14.47
CA ALA A 227 3.73 3.82 -14.99
C ALA A 227 2.71 4.44 -14.01
N GLY A 228 2.11 3.63 -13.12
CA GLY A 228 1.23 4.15 -12.06
C GLY A 228 1.95 5.04 -11.05
N TRP A 229 3.28 4.94 -10.88
CA TRP A 229 4.05 5.89 -10.09
C TRP A 229 4.10 7.29 -10.71
N LEU A 230 4.03 7.38 -12.04
CA LEU A 230 3.91 8.68 -12.71
C LEU A 230 2.54 9.31 -12.41
N PHE A 231 1.47 8.53 -12.53
CA PHE A 231 0.14 8.97 -12.14
C PHE A 231 0.11 9.43 -10.68
N TRP A 232 0.67 8.65 -9.76
CA TRP A 232 0.74 9.02 -8.36
C TRP A 232 1.58 10.28 -8.13
N ALA A 233 2.73 10.43 -8.79
CA ALA A 233 3.53 11.64 -8.72
C ALA A 233 2.72 12.88 -9.17
N LEU A 234 1.96 12.79 -10.26
CA LEU A 234 1.09 13.88 -10.71
C LEU A 234 0.02 14.23 -9.65
N VAL A 235 -0.61 13.24 -9.03
CA VAL A 235 -1.54 13.44 -7.92
C VAL A 235 -0.86 14.16 -6.74
N LEU A 236 0.35 13.72 -6.38
CA LEU A 236 1.14 14.37 -5.32
C LEU A 236 1.48 15.82 -5.64
N PHE A 237 1.78 16.13 -6.90
CA PHE A 237 2.14 17.48 -7.33
C PHE A 237 0.94 18.43 -7.39
N PHE A 238 -0.15 18.01 -8.04
CA PHE A 238 -1.30 18.87 -8.31
C PHE A 238 -2.33 18.90 -7.18
N VAL A 239 -2.60 17.74 -6.55
CA VAL A 239 -3.68 17.59 -5.57
C VAL A 239 -3.16 17.75 -4.14
N ILE A 240 -2.19 16.92 -3.75
CA ILE A 240 -1.69 16.89 -2.36
C ILE A 240 -0.74 18.06 -2.07
N LYS A 241 0.06 18.44 -3.06
CA LYS A 241 1.15 19.42 -3.01
C LYS A 241 2.31 18.96 -2.11
N LEU A 242 3.54 19.22 -2.56
CA LEU A 242 4.75 18.78 -1.85
C LEU A 242 4.95 19.43 -0.48
N LYS A 243 4.41 20.64 -0.27
CA LYS A 243 4.56 21.38 0.99
C LYS A 243 3.50 20.95 1.99
N HIS A 244 3.94 20.52 3.16
CA HIS A 244 3.04 20.35 4.30
C HIS A 244 2.58 21.71 4.87
N PRO A 245 1.29 21.88 5.24
CA PRO A 245 0.78 23.08 5.90
C PRO A 245 1.51 23.40 7.21
N PRO A 246 1.92 24.65 7.46
CA PRO A 246 2.66 24.98 8.67
C PRO A 246 1.78 24.83 9.92
N ILE A 247 2.39 24.35 11.02
CA ILE A 247 1.80 24.37 12.37
C ILE A 247 2.56 25.39 13.21
N ALA A 248 1.83 26.16 14.03
CA ALA A 248 2.39 27.20 14.89
C ALA A 248 3.29 26.64 16.01
N ASP A 249 3.05 25.41 16.45
CA ASP A 249 3.85 24.72 17.44
C ASP A 249 5.24 24.35 16.92
N THR A 250 6.26 24.98 17.51
CA THR A 250 7.67 24.77 17.19
C THR A 250 8.33 23.72 18.08
N GLN A 251 7.65 23.22 19.12
CA GLN A 251 8.24 22.26 20.06
C GLN A 251 8.78 21.01 19.35
N GLU A 252 9.87 20.47 19.87
CA GLU A 252 10.45 19.23 19.37
C GLU A 252 9.67 18.00 19.86
N LEU A 253 9.77 16.91 19.09
CA LEU A 253 9.27 15.61 19.51
C LEU A 253 10.18 15.03 20.59
N ASP A 254 9.57 14.34 21.55
CA ASP A 254 10.34 13.58 22.53
C ASP A 254 11.04 12.37 21.88
N LYS A 255 12.03 11.83 22.58
CA LYS A 255 12.86 10.72 22.08
C LYS A 255 12.05 9.51 21.64
N ARG A 256 10.96 9.15 22.35
CA ARG A 256 10.16 7.96 22.01
C ARG A 256 9.44 8.16 20.68
N ARG A 257 8.80 9.32 20.49
CA ARG A 257 8.16 9.68 19.21
C ARG A 257 9.16 9.69 18.06
N ARG A 258 10.38 10.19 18.28
CA ARG A 258 11.43 10.15 17.25
C ARG A 258 11.75 8.72 16.79
N TYR A 259 11.92 7.78 17.72
CA TYR A 259 12.15 6.37 17.37
C TYR A 259 10.96 5.76 16.61
N VAL A 260 9.73 6.02 17.03
CA VAL A 260 8.51 5.58 16.32
C VAL A 260 8.47 6.16 14.90
N GLY A 261 8.91 7.40 14.73
CA GLY A 261 8.98 8.05 13.43
C GLY A 261 10.02 7.41 12.50
N TYR A 262 11.21 7.12 13.01
CA TYR A 262 12.22 6.39 12.25
C TYR A 262 11.77 4.97 11.91
N PHE A 263 11.10 4.29 12.83
CA PHE A 263 10.49 2.98 12.57
C PHE A 263 9.44 3.04 11.45
N SER A 264 8.66 4.12 11.38
CA SER A 264 7.67 4.30 10.31
C SER A 264 8.32 4.57 8.95
N LEU A 265 9.42 5.31 8.91
CA LEU A 265 10.21 5.46 7.68
C LEU A 265 10.87 4.13 7.28
N PHE A 266 11.25 3.29 8.25
CA PHE A 266 11.72 1.94 7.98
C PHE A 266 10.60 1.06 7.38
N ILE A 267 9.37 1.13 7.91
CA ILE A 267 8.19 0.45 7.34
C ILE A 267 8.01 0.85 5.86
N LEU A 268 8.13 2.13 5.53
CA LEU A 268 8.07 2.60 4.14
C LEU A 268 9.10 1.86 3.28
N VAL A 269 10.37 1.85 3.69
CA VAL A 269 11.46 1.26 2.90
C VAL A 269 11.24 -0.23 2.65
N ILE A 270 10.83 -0.99 3.66
CA ILE A 270 10.65 -2.44 3.52
C ILE A 270 9.34 -2.82 2.80
N SER A 271 8.32 -1.97 2.83
CA SER A 271 7.01 -2.23 2.24
C SER A 271 6.89 -1.69 0.81
N PHE A 272 7.70 -0.70 0.45
CA PHE A 272 7.69 -0.09 -0.87
C PHE A 272 8.17 -1.09 -1.94
N SER A 273 7.43 -1.17 -3.04
CA SER A 273 7.82 -1.92 -4.23
C SER A 273 8.05 -0.92 -5.38
N PRO A 274 9.24 -0.86 -5.99
CA PRO A 274 9.50 0.01 -7.14
C PRO A 274 8.66 -0.36 -8.37
N THR A 275 8.35 -1.65 -8.53
CA THR A 275 7.62 -2.20 -9.67
C THR A 275 6.42 -3.02 -9.15
N PRO A 276 5.41 -2.39 -8.52
CA PRO A 276 4.34 -3.10 -7.83
C PRO A 276 3.44 -3.88 -8.80
N ILE A 277 3.25 -3.38 -10.01
CA ILE A 277 2.35 -3.96 -11.01
C ILE A 277 3.05 -3.97 -12.35
N MET A 278 3.06 -5.12 -13.01
CA MET A 278 3.59 -5.34 -14.36
C MET A 278 2.53 -5.99 -15.23
N PHE A 279 2.59 -5.71 -16.52
CA PHE A 279 1.81 -6.41 -17.53
C PHE A 279 2.78 -7.12 -18.46
N ASN A 280 2.78 -8.44 -18.45
CA ASN A 280 3.51 -9.20 -19.46
C ASN A 280 2.62 -9.32 -20.69
N LEU A 281 3.11 -8.79 -21.80
CA LEU A 281 2.45 -8.94 -23.10
C LEU A 281 2.61 -10.39 -23.60
N PRO A 282 1.65 -10.91 -24.37
CA PRO A 282 1.78 -12.22 -25.01
C PRO A 282 3.04 -12.26 -25.89
N ALA A 283 3.74 -13.41 -25.85
CA ALA A 283 4.99 -13.65 -26.57
C ALA A 283 4.75 -14.22 -27.98
#